data_AF-A0A7V0I9E2-F1
#
_entry.id   AF-A0A7V0I9E2-F1
#
_cell.length_a   1.000
_cell.length_b   1.000
_cell.length_c   1.000
_cell.angle_alpha   90.00
_cell.angle_beta   90.00
_cell.angle_gamma   90.00
#
_symmetry.space_group_name_H-M   'P 1'
#
loop_
_entity.id
_entity.type
_entity.pdbx_description
1 polymer ?
#
loop_
_entity_poly.entity_id
_entity_poly.type
_entity_poly.pdbx_seq_one_letter_code
_entity_poly.pdbx_strand_id
1 'polypeptide(L)' 'MAAAGARNDVPRLFVPGIAWDSRGVRPGDLFFALPGARCDGHDFIPEAIAKGAVAVIGERELPDLPVPYVRVPDAREALG' A
#
# COMPACT_ATOMS: atom_id res chain seq x y z
N MET A 1 -24.98 16.53 5.36
CA MET A 1 -23.56 16.43 5.75
C MET A 1 -22.91 15.51 4.72
N ALA A 2 -21.92 16.02 3.98
CA ALA A 2 -21.60 15.65 2.60
C ALA A 2 -21.50 14.14 2.34
N ALA A 3 -22.21 13.68 1.30
CA ALA A 3 -22.02 12.38 0.70
C ALA A 3 -20.54 12.24 0.29
N ALA A 4 -19.93 11.09 0.61
CA ALA A 4 -18.59 10.70 0.19
C ALA A 4 -18.45 10.92 -1.33
N GLY A 5 -17.86 12.05 -1.70
CA GLY A 5 -17.62 12.43 -3.08
C GLY A 5 -16.58 11.49 -3.65
N ALA A 6 -17.01 10.59 -4.52
CA ALA A 6 -16.24 9.88 -5.54
C ALA A 6 -14.77 9.56 -5.18
N ARG A 7 -14.51 8.28 -4.90
CA ARG A 7 -13.17 7.62 -4.87
C ARG A 7 -12.46 7.70 -6.24
N ASN A 8 -12.25 8.88 -6.80
CA ASN A 8 -11.81 9.12 -8.18
C ASN A 8 -10.67 10.16 -8.30
N ASP A 9 -10.11 10.63 -7.18
CA ASP A 9 -8.93 11.51 -7.13
C ASP A 9 -7.61 10.73 -6.99
N VAL A 10 -7.67 9.39 -6.91
CA VAL A 10 -6.48 8.54 -7.00
C VAL A 10 -5.93 8.52 -8.43
N PRO A 11 -4.62 8.76 -8.61
CA PRO A 11 -4.02 8.72 -9.94
C PRO A 11 -4.19 7.34 -10.56
N ARG A 12 -4.42 7.29 -11.87
CA ARG A 12 -4.42 6.02 -12.62
C ARG A 12 -2.99 5.50 -12.70
N LEU A 13 -2.69 4.46 -11.95
CA LEU A 13 -1.39 3.80 -11.92
C LEU A 13 -1.43 2.49 -12.70
N PHE A 14 -0.38 2.24 -13.48
CA PHE A 14 -0.14 0.91 -14.05
C PHE A 14 0.59 0.06 -13.00
N VAL A 15 -0.05 -1.03 -12.57
CA VAL A 15 0.45 -1.93 -11.52
C VAL A 15 0.63 -3.32 -12.14
N PRO A 16 1.83 -3.69 -12.61
CA PRO A 16 2.09 -5.00 -13.23
C PRO A 16 2.21 -6.14 -12.22
N GLY A 17 2.36 -5.84 -10.93
CA GLY A 17 2.61 -6.84 -9.88
C GLY A 17 2.21 -6.36 -8.49
N ILE A 18 2.18 -7.31 -7.56
CA ILE A 18 1.89 -7.08 -6.15
C ILE A 18 2.99 -7.74 -5.31
N ALA A 19 3.32 -7.15 -4.17
CA ALA A 19 4.26 -7.70 -3.21
C ALA A 19 3.79 -7.43 -1.78
N TRP A 20 3.97 -8.37 -0.87
CA TRP A 20 3.72 -8.20 0.58
C TRP A 20 4.99 -8.47 1.42
N ASP A 21 6.12 -8.69 0.74
CA ASP A 21 7.45 -8.78 1.33
C ASP A 21 8.34 -7.74 0.66
N SER A 22 8.81 -6.75 1.43
CA SER A 22 9.64 -5.64 0.91
C SER A 22 10.90 -6.15 0.21
N ARG A 23 11.39 -7.35 0.54
CA ARG A 23 12.56 -7.99 -0.08
C ARG A 23 12.31 -8.37 -1.53
N GLY A 24 11.05 -8.64 -1.90
CA GLY A 24 10.64 -9.07 -3.23
C GLY A 24 10.05 -7.97 -4.12
N VAL A 25 9.89 -6.74 -3.61
CA VAL A 25 9.33 -5.61 -4.38
C VAL A 25 10.16 -5.33 -5.62
N ARG A 26 9.47 -5.17 -6.75
CA ARG A 26 10.02 -4.74 -8.04
C ARG A 26 9.47 -3.37 -8.43
N PRO A 27 10.18 -2.61 -9.29
CA PRO A 27 9.68 -1.35 -9.80
C PRO A 27 8.31 -1.52 -10.47
N GLY A 28 7.32 -0.73 -10.02
CA GLY A 28 5.94 -0.80 -10.49
C GLY A 28 4.99 -1.55 -9.57
N ASP A 29 5.49 -2.31 -8.59
CA ASP A 29 4.61 -3.14 -7.76
C ASP A 29 3.73 -2.31 -6.82
N LEU A 30 2.57 -2.86 -6.50
CA LEU A 30 1.74 -2.45 -5.38
C LEU A 30 2.20 -3.21 -4.12
N PHE A 31 2.58 -2.48 -3.07
CA PHE A 31 3.03 -3.10 -1.82
C PHE A 31 1.89 -3.23 -0.81
N PHE A 32 1.67 -4.43 -0.27
CA PHE A 32 0.74 -4.69 0.82
C PHE A 32 1.49 -4.74 2.15
N ALA A 33 1.27 -3.74 2.99
CA ALA A 33 1.79 -3.65 4.34
C ALA A 33 0.94 -4.51 5.30
N LEU A 34 1.14 -5.82 5.25
CA LEU A 34 0.37 -6.77 6.07
C LEU A 34 0.84 -6.79 7.52
N PRO A 35 -0.06 -6.71 8.51
CA PRO A 35 0.31 -6.99 9.90
C PRO A 35 0.61 -8.49 10.09
N GLY A 36 1.68 -8.77 10.82
CA GLY A 36 2.13 -10.12 11.13
C GLY A 36 2.42 -10.32 12.62
N ALA A 37 2.48 -11.58 13.05
CA ALA A 37 2.73 -11.91 14.46
C ALA A 37 4.16 -11.59 14.93
N ARG A 38 5.12 -11.52 14.00
CA ARG A 38 6.55 -11.29 14.31
C ARG A 38 7.06 -9.92 13.87
N CYS A 39 6.51 -9.42 12.77
CA CYS A 39 6.88 -8.14 12.19
C CYS A 39 5.63 -7.53 11.55
N ASP A 40 5.59 -6.21 11.50
CA ASP A 40 4.51 -5.48 10.84
C ASP A 40 4.99 -4.95 9.49
N GLY A 41 4.26 -5.28 8.41
CA GLY A 41 4.55 -4.84 7.05
C GLY A 41 4.65 -3.32 6.89
N HIS A 42 3.95 -2.55 7.74
CA HIS A 42 3.98 -1.08 7.70
C HIS A 42 5.37 -0.52 7.99
N ASP A 43 6.15 -1.22 8.82
CA ASP A 43 7.50 -0.78 9.19
C ASP A 43 8.48 -0.90 8.00
N PHE A 44 8.10 -1.63 6.94
CA PHE A 44 8.89 -1.84 5.72
C PHE A 44 8.43 -0.98 4.52
N ILE A 45 7.44 -0.10 4.72
CA ILE A 45 6.97 0.81 3.67
C ILE A 45 8.11 1.66 3.07
N PRO A 46 9.02 2.25 3.86
CA PRO A 46 10.14 3.02 3.30
C PRO A 46 11.03 2.19 2.37
N GLU A 47 11.28 0.92 2.71
CA GLU A 47 12.08 0.01 1.89
C GLU A 47 11.35 -0.36 0.59
N ALA A 48 10.05 -0.64 0.65
CA ALA A 48 9.24 -0.94 -0.51
C ALA A 48 9.20 0.23 -1.50
N ILE A 49 9.02 1.45 -0.99
CA ILE A 49 9.07 2.68 -1.81
C ILE A 49 10.44 2.85 -2.46
N ALA A 50 11.53 2.66 -1.70
CA ALA A 50 12.89 2.76 -2.22
C ALA A 50 13.18 1.74 -3.34
N LYS A 51 12.50 0.60 -3.35
CA LYS A 51 12.59 -0.45 -4.39
C LYS A 51 11.67 -0.21 -5.58
N GLY A 52 10.84 0.83 -5.54
CA GLY A 52 9.98 1.24 -6.65
C GLY A 52 8.54 0.76 -6.54
N ALA A 53 8.05 0.45 -5.32
CA ALA A 53 6.62 0.34 -5.11
C ALA A 53 5.94 1.67 -5.48
N VAL A 54 4.92 1.61 -6.33
CA VAL A 54 4.24 2.80 -6.87
C VAL A 54 3.02 3.22 -6.05
N ALA A 55 2.57 2.34 -5.16
CA ALA A 55 1.49 2.57 -4.21
C ALA A 55 1.59 1.54 -3.07
N VAL A 56 0.91 1.83 -1.97
CA VAL A 56 0.88 0.98 -0.78
C VAL A 56 -0.56 0.77 -0.31
N ILE A 57 -0.90 -0.46 0.08
CA ILE A 57 -2.13 -0.80 0.80
C ILE A 57 -1.75 -1.18 2.23
N GLY A 58 -2.45 -0.62 3.21
CA GLY A 58 -2.22 -0.91 4.62
C GLY A 58 -3.42 -0.59 5.50
N GLU A 59 -3.29 -0.86 6.78
CA GLU A 59 -4.36 -0.72 7.78
C GLU A 59 -4.16 0.48 8.70
N ARG A 60 -2.90 0.92 8.88
CA ARG A 60 -2.57 2.02 9.78
C ARG A 60 -2.93 3.38 9.17
N GLU A 61 -3.21 4.36 10.03
CA GLU A 61 -3.16 5.76 9.64
C GLU A 61 -1.69 6.20 9.56
N LEU A 62 -1.26 6.67 8.41
CA LEU A 62 0.12 7.06 8.15
C LEU A 62 0.18 8.53 7.72
N PRO A 63 1.28 9.24 8.02
CA PRO A 63 1.53 10.57 7.48
C PRO A 63 1.73 10.50 5.96
N ASP A 64 1.78 11.67 5.31
CA ASP A 64 1.96 11.76 3.86
C ASP A 64 3.16 10.95 3.35
N LEU A 65 2.88 10.04 2.42
CA LEU A 65 3.87 9.22 1.74
C LEU A 65 4.13 9.79 0.33
N PRO A 66 5.34 9.58 -0.23
CA PRO A 66 5.66 10.02 -1.59
C PRO A 66 4.91 9.23 -2.69
N VAL A 67 4.18 8.19 -2.31
CA VAL A 67 3.34 7.37 -3.19
C VAL A 67 1.93 7.26 -2.61
N PRO A 68 0.90 7.03 -3.42
CA PRO A 68 -0.46 6.84 -2.92
C PRO A 68 -0.54 5.72 -1.88
N TYR A 69 -1.28 6.00 -0.81
CA TYR A 69 -1.56 5.05 0.26
C TYR A 69 -3.06 4.82 0.36
N VAL A 70 -3.47 3.55 0.23
CA VAL A 70 -4.87 3.15 0.37
C VAL A 70 -5.03 2.45 1.71
N ARG A 71 -5.65 3.16 2.67
CA ARG A 71 -6.01 2.56 3.95
C ARG A 71 -7.23 1.66 3.79
N VAL A 72 -7.11 0.40 4.21
CA VAL A 72 -8.19 -0.58 4.24
C VAL A 72 -8.40 -1.09 5.68
N PRO A 73 -9.58 -1.63 6.01
CA PRO A 73 -9.81 -2.23 7.33
C PRO A 73 -9.01 -3.51 7.58
N ASP A 74 -8.80 -4.32 6.53
CA ASP A 74 -8.01 -5.56 6.57
C ASP A 74 -7.26 -5.71 5.24
N ALA A 75 -5.92 -5.68 5.31
CA ALA A 75 -5.08 -5.75 4.12
C ALA A 75 -4.94 -7.17 3.57
N ARG A 76 -5.15 -8.21 4.40
CA ARG A 76 -5.12 -9.61 3.99
C ARG A 76 -6.39 -9.98 3.22
N GLU A 77 -7.55 -9.49 3.67
CA GLU A 77 -8.80 -9.62 2.92
C GLU A 77 -8.74 -8.89 1.56
N ALA A 78 -8.17 -7.68 1.55
CA ALA A 78 -8.00 -6.90 0.31
C ALA A 78 -7.06 -7.56 -0.72
N LEU A 79 -6.15 -8.43 -0.27
CA LEU A 79 -5.21 -9.17 -1.12
C LEU A 79 -5.89 -10.33 -1.89
N GLY A 80 -6.94 -10.93 -1.29
CA GLY A 80 -7.68 -12.07 -1.85
C GLY A 80 -7.33 -13.42 -1.21
#